data_AF-A0A960HN85-F1
#
_entry.id   AF-A0A960HN85-F1
#
_cell.length_a   1.000
_cell.length_b   1.000
_cell.length_c   1.000
_cell.angle_alpha   90.00
_cell.angle_beta   90.00
_cell.angle_gamma   90.00
#
_symmetry.space_group_name_H-M   'P 1'
#
loop_
_entity.id
_entity.type
_entity.pdbx_description
1 polymer ?
#
loop_
_entity_poly.entity_id
_entity_poly.type
_entity_poly.pdbx_seq_one_letter_code
_entity_poly.pdbx_strand_id
1 'polypeptide(L)'
;AMEPTIVQAMVPEGVECRIGIHRHQALGDLITLGPGGAVAEQVANEAMQLLPLTDADADRLLDRAQLGELVDAEGAGARPALVDVLRRVAALAEAVPEIVTLRLNPILVVDGAAAITDVRIAVAPHTPDSRPPVRRL
;
A
#
# COMPACT_ATOMS: atom_id res chain seq x y z
N ALA A 1 13.77 20.63 -26.32
CA ALA A 1 13.86 21.14 -24.93
C ALA A 1 13.83 19.94 -24.00
N MET A 2 14.57 19.96 -22.89
CA MET A 2 14.50 18.87 -21.89
C MET A 2 13.15 18.91 -21.17
N GLU A 3 12.54 17.75 -20.97
CA GLU A 3 11.35 17.62 -20.15
C GLU A 3 11.70 17.79 -18.65
N PRO A 4 10.81 18.37 -17.83
CA PRO A 4 11.00 18.45 -16.39
C PRO A 4 11.23 17.05 -15.81
N THR A 5 12.33 16.88 -15.08
CA THR A 5 12.73 15.59 -14.49
C THR A 5 12.91 15.74 -12.98
N ILE A 6 12.56 14.69 -12.23
CA ILE A 6 12.80 14.61 -10.79
C ILE A 6 14.04 13.73 -10.58
N VAL A 7 14.98 14.19 -9.74
CA VAL A 7 16.12 13.39 -9.31
C VAL A 7 15.86 12.93 -7.88
N GLN A 8 15.98 11.62 -7.65
CA GLN A 8 15.80 10.97 -6.35
C GLN A 8 17.05 10.17 -6.00
N ALA A 9 17.23 9.87 -4.71
CA ALA A 9 18.29 8.97 -4.28
C ALA A 9 18.00 7.55 -4.79
N MET A 10 19.04 6.85 -5.27
CA MET A 10 18.94 5.44 -5.62
C MET A 10 18.84 4.60 -4.35
N VAL A 11 17.86 3.71 -4.32
CA VAL A 11 17.66 2.75 -3.23
C VAL A 11 18.37 1.43 -3.61
N PRO A 12 19.09 0.78 -2.70
CA PRO A 12 19.68 -0.54 -2.96
C PRO A 12 18.63 -1.60 -3.32
N GLU A 13 19.07 -2.69 -3.93
CA GLU A 13 18.22 -3.85 -4.18
C GLU A 13 17.77 -4.49 -2.86
N GLY A 14 16.53 -4.99 -2.84
CA GLY A 14 15.91 -5.64 -1.69
C GLY A 14 14.59 -6.29 -2.08
N VAL A 15 13.69 -6.50 -1.14
CA VAL A 15 12.38 -7.08 -1.41
C VAL A 15 11.45 -6.03 -2.02
N GLU A 16 11.00 -6.27 -3.25
CA GLU A 16 10.00 -5.42 -3.89
C GLU A 16 8.59 -5.77 -3.40
N CYS A 17 7.92 -4.81 -2.78
CA CYS A 17 6.53 -4.90 -2.34
C CYS A 17 5.67 -3.88 -3.08
N ARG A 18 4.36 -4.11 -3.07
CA ARG A 18 3.38 -3.19 -3.65
C ARG A 18 2.19 -3.04 -2.71
N ILE A 19 1.82 -1.79 -2.44
CA ILE A 19 0.64 -1.44 -1.63
C ILE A 19 -0.35 -0.69 -2.52
N GLY A 20 -1.62 -1.09 -2.46
CA GLY A 20 -2.70 -0.49 -3.23
C GLY A 20 -3.86 -0.04 -2.36
N ILE A 21 -4.56 1.01 -2.78
CA ILE A 21 -5.91 1.37 -2.31
C ILE A 21 -6.86 1.27 -3.50
N HIS A 22 -7.97 0.59 -3.29
CA HIS A 22 -9.03 0.45 -4.27
C HIS A 22 -10.40 0.63 -3.61
N ARG A 23 -11.24 1.49 -4.18
CA ARG A 23 -12.63 1.64 -3.75
C ARG A 23 -13.53 0.60 -4.41
N HIS A 24 -14.08 -0.32 -3.63
CA HIS A 24 -15.08 -1.27 -4.10
C HIS A 24 -16.50 -0.74 -3.84
N GLN A 25 -17.35 -0.72 -4.86
CA GLN A 25 -18.69 -0.11 -4.80
C GLN A 25 -19.56 -0.64 -3.66
N ALA A 26 -19.50 -1.95 -3.37
CA ALA A 26 -20.32 -2.56 -2.32
C ALA A 26 -19.64 -2.59 -0.95
N LEU A 27 -18.31 -2.57 -0.90
CA LEU A 27 -17.57 -2.89 0.33
C LEU A 27 -16.92 -1.67 0.97
N GLY A 28 -16.69 -0.59 0.21
CA GLY A 28 -15.89 0.56 0.62
C GLY A 28 -14.44 0.42 0.20
N ASP A 29 -13.56 1.12 0.89
CA ASP A 29 -12.13 1.15 0.57
C ASP A 29 -11.42 -0.12 1.05
N LEU A 30 -10.58 -0.66 0.17
CA LEU A 30 -9.75 -1.83 0.39
C LEU A 30 -8.29 -1.42 0.27
N ILE A 31 -7.45 -1.96 1.16
CA ILE A 31 -6.01 -1.95 1.02
C ILE A 31 -5.51 -3.31 0.53
N THR A 32 -4.55 -3.31 -0.39
CA THR A 32 -3.90 -4.52 -0.90
C THR A 32 -2.41 -4.50 -0.65
N LEU A 33 -1.84 -5.70 -0.51
CA LEU A 33 -0.40 -5.92 -0.38
C LEU A 33 -0.01 -7.17 -1.16
N GLY A 34 1.08 -7.06 -1.92
CA GLY A 34 1.65 -8.19 -2.64
C GLY A 34 3.05 -7.89 -3.16
N PRO A 35 3.65 -8.81 -3.92
CA PRO A 35 4.95 -8.59 -4.54
C PRO A 35 4.90 -7.38 -5.50
N GLY A 36 5.99 -6.62 -5.51
CA GLY A 36 6.17 -5.44 -6.35
C GLY A 36 7.01 -5.69 -7.59
N GLY A 37 7.13 -4.65 -8.41
CA GLY A 37 7.91 -4.67 -9.64
C GLY A 37 7.12 -5.02 -10.88
N ALA A 38 7.74 -4.81 -12.04
CA ALA A 38 7.12 -5.03 -13.35
C ALA A 38 6.76 -6.50 -13.60
N VAL A 39 7.56 -7.44 -13.07
CA VAL A 39 7.31 -8.88 -13.21
C VAL A 39 6.12 -9.33 -12.35
N ALA A 40 5.92 -8.71 -11.18
CA ALA A 40 4.84 -9.06 -10.27
C ALA A 40 3.45 -8.59 -10.77
N GLU A 41 3.37 -7.62 -11.69
CA GLU A 41 2.07 -7.22 -12.27
C GLU A 41 1.39 -8.36 -13.05
N GLN A 42 2.14 -9.39 -13.47
CA GLN A 42 1.61 -10.59 -14.12
C GLN A 42 1.12 -11.65 -13.11
N VAL A 43 1.43 -11.49 -11.82
CA VAL A 43 1.13 -12.44 -10.74
C VAL A 43 0.05 -11.85 -9.85
N ALA A 44 -1.16 -12.37 -9.95
CA ALA A 44 -2.32 -11.93 -9.16
C ALA A 44 -2.32 -12.47 -7.72
N ASN A 45 -1.19 -12.39 -7.01
CA ASN A 45 -1.09 -12.84 -5.62
C ASN A 45 -1.01 -11.63 -4.68
N GLU A 46 -2.16 -11.03 -4.41
CA GLU A 46 -2.29 -9.96 -3.43
C GLU A 46 -3.23 -10.39 -2.31
N ALA A 47 -2.80 -10.10 -1.07
CA ALA A 47 -3.71 -10.12 0.05
C ALA A 47 -4.46 -8.78 0.12
N MET A 48 -5.69 -8.81 0.63
CA MET A 48 -6.54 -7.62 0.74
C MET A 48 -7.21 -7.53 2.11
N GLN A 49 -7.50 -6.31 2.52
CA GLN A 49 -8.18 -5.99 3.77
C GLN A 49 -9.10 -4.78 3.59
N LEU A 50 -10.28 -4.81 4.21
CA LEU A 50 -11.18 -3.65 4.25
C LEU A 50 -10.66 -2.61 5.25
N LEU A 51 -10.87 -1.33 4.92
CA LEU A 51 -10.64 -0.24 5.87
C LEU A 51 -11.83 -0.08 6.84
N PRO A 52 -11.59 0.34 8.10
CA PRO A 52 -10.31 0.79 8.66
C PRO A 52 -9.33 -0.34 8.95
N LEU A 53 -8.03 -0.05 8.84
CA LEU A 53 -6.96 -1.03 9.08
C LEU A 53 -6.49 -1.01 10.54
N THR A 54 -6.67 -2.11 11.28
CA THR A 54 -6.09 -2.25 12.62
C THR A 54 -4.63 -2.71 12.58
N ASP A 55 -3.90 -2.53 13.68
CA ASP A 55 -2.51 -2.98 13.81
C ASP A 55 -2.38 -4.48 13.54
N ALA A 56 -3.27 -5.29 14.13
CA ALA A 56 -3.29 -6.73 13.92
C ALA A 56 -3.68 -7.12 12.48
N ASP A 57 -4.48 -6.30 11.79
CA ASP A 57 -4.80 -6.54 10.38
C ASP A 57 -3.60 -6.31 9.47
N ALA A 58 -2.77 -5.31 9.77
CA ALA A 58 -1.58 -5.00 8.98
C ALA A 58 -0.56 -6.15 9.02
N ASP A 59 -0.28 -6.68 10.22
CA ASP A 59 0.61 -7.84 10.37
C ASP A 59 0.05 -9.08 9.66
N ARG A 60 -1.24 -9.38 9.85
CA ARG A 60 -1.92 -10.48 9.15
C ARG A 60 -1.95 -10.29 7.63
N LEU A 61 -2.03 -9.06 7.15
CA LEU A 61 -2.02 -8.76 5.72
C LEU A 61 -0.65 -9.09 5.12
N LEU A 62 0.43 -8.74 5.81
CA LEU A 62 1.80 -9.09 5.42
C LEU A 62 2.02 -10.60 5.34
N ASP A 63 1.54 -11.34 6.33
CA ASP A 63 1.68 -12.80 6.34
C ASP A 63 0.83 -13.46 5.24
N ARG A 64 -0.41 -12.99 5.02
CA ARG A 64 -1.28 -13.48 3.93
C ARG A 64 -0.73 -13.17 2.55
N ALA A 65 0.03 -12.07 2.39
CA ALA A 65 0.70 -11.73 1.15
C ALA A 65 1.90 -12.64 0.84
N GLN A 66 2.27 -13.55 1.76
CA GLN A 66 3.42 -14.45 1.64
C GLN A 66 4.75 -13.70 1.46
N LEU A 67 4.82 -12.47 1.98
CA LEU A 67 6.02 -11.63 1.97
C LEU A 67 6.76 -11.63 3.32
N GLY A 68 6.12 -12.13 4.38
CA GLY A 68 6.62 -12.04 5.75
C GLY A 68 8.07 -12.52 5.90
N GLU A 69 8.37 -13.75 5.50
CA GLU A 69 9.72 -14.31 5.62
C GLU A 69 10.78 -13.56 4.81
N LEU A 70 10.42 -13.08 3.61
CA LEU A 70 11.32 -12.31 2.74
C LEU A 70 11.63 -10.94 3.36
N VAL A 71 10.59 -10.25 3.83
CA VAL A 71 10.73 -8.95 4.49
C VAL A 71 11.52 -9.07 5.79
N ASP A 72 11.27 -10.11 6.59
CA ASP A 72 11.98 -10.32 7.85
C ASP A 72 13.49 -10.60 7.64
N ALA A 73 13.87 -11.16 6.48
CA ALA A 73 15.27 -11.39 6.12
C ALA A 73 16.06 -10.09 5.87
N GLU A 74 15.38 -8.99 5.56
CA GLU A 74 16.00 -7.66 5.35
C GLU A 74 16.32 -6.94 6.67
N GLY A 75 16.06 -7.57 7.82
CA GLY A 75 16.45 -7.09 9.15
C GLY A 75 15.28 -6.71 10.04
N ALA A 76 15.54 -6.60 11.35
CA ALA A 76 14.50 -6.46 12.36
C ALA A 76 13.59 -5.22 12.21
N GLY A 77 14.06 -4.18 11.51
CA GLY A 77 13.27 -2.97 11.22
C GLY A 77 12.36 -3.08 9.99
N ALA A 78 12.58 -4.07 9.13
CA ALA A 78 11.97 -4.16 7.80
C ALA A 78 10.45 -4.34 7.87
N ARG A 79 9.99 -5.33 8.64
CA ARG A 79 8.55 -5.55 8.89
C ARG A 79 7.89 -4.33 9.54
N PRO A 80 8.40 -3.78 10.66
CA PRO A 80 7.84 -2.56 11.24
C PRO A 80 7.77 -1.39 10.24
N ALA A 81 8.79 -1.21 9.39
CA ALA A 81 8.81 -0.15 8.40
C ALA A 81 7.72 -0.34 7.33
N LEU A 82 7.55 -1.55 6.79
CA LEU A 82 6.51 -1.84 5.81
C LEU A 82 5.10 -1.73 6.42
N VAL A 83 4.92 -2.18 7.66
CA VAL A 83 3.66 -2.06 8.41
C VAL A 83 3.31 -0.58 8.67
N ASP A 84 4.30 0.26 8.99
CA ASP A 84 4.07 1.71 9.12
C ASP A 84 3.58 2.32 7.80
N VAL A 85 4.17 1.93 6.66
CA VAL A 85 3.68 2.37 5.34
C VAL A 85 2.24 1.93 5.11
N LEU A 86 1.88 0.67 5.37
CA LEU A 86 0.50 0.17 5.24
C LEU A 86 -0.49 1.01 6.05
N ARG A 87 -0.16 1.27 7.32
CA ARG A 87 -1.02 2.03 8.24
C ARG A 87 -1.19 3.47 7.79
N ARG A 88 -0.12 4.13 7.34
CA ARG A 88 -0.18 5.51 6.83
C ARG A 88 -0.98 5.61 5.55
N VAL A 89 -0.86 4.64 4.65
CA VAL A 89 -1.64 4.58 3.40
C VAL A 89 -3.12 4.34 3.70
N ALA A 90 -3.44 3.43 4.62
CA ALA A 90 -4.81 3.23 5.10
C ALA A 90 -5.40 4.51 5.69
N ALA A 91 -4.69 5.15 6.62
CA ALA A 91 -5.12 6.40 7.25
C ALA A 91 -5.29 7.54 6.22
N LEU A 92 -4.43 7.61 5.20
CA LEU A 92 -4.54 8.58 4.11
C LEU A 92 -5.82 8.37 3.30
N ALA A 93 -6.14 7.12 2.94
CA ALA A 93 -7.35 6.78 2.19
C ALA A 93 -8.62 7.09 2.99
N GLU A 94 -8.62 6.82 4.31
CA GLU A 94 -9.74 7.16 5.19
C GLU A 94 -9.92 8.68 5.35
N ALA A 95 -8.82 9.44 5.40
CA ALA A 95 -8.85 10.88 5.60
C ALA A 95 -9.16 11.68 4.33
N VAL A 96 -8.89 11.12 3.14
CA VAL A 96 -9.00 11.81 1.85
C VAL A 96 -9.90 11.01 0.90
N PRO A 97 -11.24 11.17 0.99
CA PRO A 97 -12.18 10.36 0.22
C PRO A 97 -12.14 10.63 -1.29
N GLU A 98 -11.47 11.69 -1.75
CA GLU A 98 -11.20 11.98 -3.16
C GLU A 98 -10.19 11.00 -3.77
N ILE A 99 -9.38 10.31 -2.97
CA ILE A 99 -8.50 9.25 -3.47
C ILE A 99 -9.36 8.06 -3.89
N VAL A 100 -9.40 7.79 -5.20
CA VAL A 100 -10.15 6.66 -5.79
C VAL A 100 -9.27 5.43 -5.87
N THR A 101 -8.02 5.64 -6.28
CA THR A 101 -6.99 4.61 -6.24
C THR A 101 -5.65 5.21 -5.83
N LEU A 102 -4.86 4.42 -5.12
CA LEU A 102 -3.47 4.72 -4.81
C LEU A 102 -2.67 3.45 -5.05
N ARG A 103 -1.48 3.57 -5.63
CA ARG A 103 -0.58 2.46 -5.86
C ARG A 103 0.85 2.89 -5.60
N LEU A 104 1.52 2.22 -4.66
CA LEU A 104 2.94 2.34 -4.39
C LEU A 104 3.62 1.12 -5.02
N ASN A 105 4.35 1.29 -6.13
CA ASN A 105 4.95 0.14 -6.84
C ASN A 105 6.25 0.49 -7.60
N PRO A 106 7.44 0.08 -7.14
CA PRO A 106 7.67 -0.72 -5.94
C PRO A 106 7.83 0.13 -4.66
N ILE A 107 7.65 -0.56 -3.54
CA ILE A 107 8.25 -0.22 -2.26
C ILE A 107 9.42 -1.18 -2.11
N LEU A 108 10.63 -0.66 -1.96
CA LEU A 108 11.81 -1.48 -1.70
C LEU A 108 12.01 -1.59 -0.19
N VAL A 109 12.02 -2.82 0.31
CA VAL A 109 12.36 -3.13 1.69
C VAL A 109 13.79 -3.66 1.71
N VAL A 110 14.68 -2.95 2.41
CA VAL A 110 16.11 -3.27 2.47
C VAL A 110 16.72 -2.68 3.75
N ASP A 111 17.68 -3.39 4.35
CA ASP A 111 18.44 -2.93 5.53
C ASP A 111 17.57 -2.42 6.69
N GLY A 112 16.44 -3.08 6.93
CA GLY A 112 15.51 -2.73 7.99
C GLY A 112 14.66 -1.49 7.73
N ALA A 113 14.61 -1.00 6.48
CA ALA A 113 13.83 0.17 6.08
C ALA A 113 12.90 -0.14 4.89
N ALA A 114 11.92 0.73 4.66
CA ALA A 114 11.01 0.65 3.51
C ALA A 114 11.03 2.00 2.76
N ALA A 115 11.33 1.96 1.46
CA ALA A 115 11.43 3.13 0.59
C ALA A 115 10.44 3.04 -0.57
N ILE A 116 9.62 4.08 -0.75
CA ILE A 116 8.67 4.20 -1.86
C ILE A 116 9.41 4.81 -3.05
N THR A 117 9.52 4.08 -4.16
CA THR A 117 10.27 4.55 -5.34
C THR A 117 9.35 5.05 -6.45
N ASP A 118 8.12 4.55 -6.54
CA ASP A 118 7.09 5.07 -7.45
C ASP A 118 5.71 5.09 -6.79
N VAL A 119 4.91 6.07 -7.17
CA VAL A 119 3.56 6.29 -6.69
C VAL A 119 2.64 6.77 -7.80
N ARG A 120 1.46 6.17 -7.90
CA ARG A 120 0.37 6.64 -8.74
C ARG A 120 -0.89 6.79 -7.92
N ILE A 121 -1.51 7.96 -8.01
CA ILE A 121 -2.77 8.27 -7.31
C ILE A 121 -3.76 8.77 -8.34
N ALA A 122 -4.97 8.21 -8.34
CA ALA A 122 -6.10 8.76 -9.07
C ALA A 122 -7.06 9.42 -8.08
N VAL A 123 -7.42 10.66 -8.37
CA VAL A 123 -8.36 11.43 -7.57
C VAL A 123 -9.62 11.73 -8.37
N ALA A 124 -10.77 11.76 -7.71
CA ALA A 124 -12.02 12.21 -8.28
C ALA A 124 -12.82 13.01 -7.24
N PRO A 125 -13.71 13.92 -7.68
CA PRO A 125 -14.60 14.62 -6.77
C PRO A 125 -15.39 13.63 -5.90
N HIS A 126 -15.31 13.80 -4.58
CA HIS A 126 -16.11 13.02 -3.65
C HIS A 126 -17.45 13.73 -3.42
N THR A 127 -18.55 13.04 -3.74
CA THR A 127 -19.87 13.47 -3.30
C THR A 127 -20.21 12.67 -2.04
N PRO A 128 -20.36 13.31 -0.87
CA PRO A 128 -20.71 12.62 0.36
C PRO A 128 -21.97 11.79 0.16
N ASP A 129 -21.96 10.54 0.61
CA ASP A 129 -23.18 9.75 0.63
C ASP A 129 -24.15 10.41 1.62
N SER A 130 -25.33 10.81 1.12
CA SER A 130 -26.40 11.40 1.93
C SER A 130 -26.99 10.43 2.96
N ARG A 131 -26.68 9.13 2.87
CA ARG A 131 -27.08 8.14 3.87
C ARG A 131 -26.19 8.25 5.11
N PRO A 132 -26.75 8.09 6.32
CA PRO A 132 -25.95 8.07 7.54
C PRO A 132 -24.90 6.94 7.46
N PRO A 133 -23.69 7.15 8.01
CA PRO A 133 -22.66 6.13 8.00
C PRO A 133 -23.23 4.86 8.64
N VAL A 134 -23.28 3.78 7.86
CA VAL A 134 -23.70 2.47 8.38
C VAL A 134 -22.62 2.07 9.37
N ARG A 135 -22.92 2.16 10.67
CA ARG A 135 -22.04 1.72 11.74
C ARG A 135 -21.84 0.21 11.55
N ARG A 136 -20.73 -0.19 10.94
CA ARG A 136 -20.35 -1.60 10.87
C ARG A 136 -19.92 -2.01 12.27
N LEU A 137 -20.75 -2.85 12.90
CA LEU A 137 -20.52 -3.47 14.20
C LEU A 137 -19.40 -4.50 14.12
#